data_AF-A0A3D4EAJ6-F1
#
_entry.id   AF-A0A3D4EAJ6-F1
#
_cell.length_a   1.000
_cell.length_b   1.000
_cell.length_c   1.000
_cell.angle_alpha   90.00
_cell.angle_beta   90.00
_cell.angle_gamma   90.00
#
_symmetry.space_group_name_H-M   'P 1'
#
loop_
_entity.id
_entity.type
_entity.pdbx_description
1 polymer ?
#
loop_
_entity_poly.entity_id
_entity_poly.type
_entity_poly.pdbx_seq_one_letter_code
_entity_poly.pdbx_strand_id
1 'polypeptide(L)'
;MMTEEQTYLVICIVSIVACLMDSILLLDMHRFNKEISDRLYKPVRYISARIALGLAFLIIALMTAGLLFKGTGGGQPPQKFFSIGNLVISSSQALLFTIASLALFNSKLVRKSLVAVHFAPIMLFVLIYFIFIEHPEVGNVVCYCFFTFYVVQLVVYTIAFFFERKKYINTLRINCTPQEYAQCRNRGVTVIFITAVLVGVAALASYFFTQYWQLSLFVLSYTLFYSAVTVYFLDYAKKSLEIESITADDREF
;
A
#
# COMPACT_ATOMS: atom_id res chain seq x y z
N MET A 1 -9.90 -7.16 34.10
CA MET A 1 -9.88 -7.97 32.86
C MET A 1 -10.40 -7.05 31.76
N MET A 2 -9.62 -6.76 30.72
CA MET A 2 -10.08 -5.90 29.62
C MET A 2 -11.15 -6.65 28.80
N THR A 3 -12.16 -5.92 28.31
CA THR A 3 -13.13 -6.49 27.37
C THR A 3 -12.50 -6.67 25.98
N GLU A 4 -13.09 -7.52 25.13
CA GLU A 4 -12.62 -7.71 23.75
C GLU A 4 -12.66 -6.41 22.94
N GLU A 5 -13.68 -5.57 23.18
CA GLU A 5 -13.80 -4.25 22.58
C GLU A 5 -12.65 -3.31 23.03
N GLN A 6 -12.36 -3.26 24.33
CA GLN A 6 -11.23 -2.47 24.84
C GLN A 6 -9.89 -2.94 24.25
N THR A 7 -9.74 -4.24 24.07
CA THR A 7 -8.54 -4.83 23.45
C THR A 7 -8.41 -4.40 22.00
N TYR A 8 -9.49 -4.47 21.23
CA TYR A 8 -9.53 -3.99 19.85
C TYR A 8 -9.19 -2.49 19.74
N LEU A 9 -9.74 -1.65 20.62
CA LEU A 9 -9.45 -0.21 20.65
C LEU A 9 -7.96 0.07 20.89
N VAL A 10 -7.36 -0.61 21.87
CA VAL A 10 -5.92 -0.49 22.16
C VAL A 10 -5.09 -0.91 20.94
N ILE A 11 -5.43 -2.02 20.29
CA ILE A 11 -4.73 -2.49 19.09
C ILE A 11 -4.84 -1.47 17.95
N CYS A 12 -6.01 -0.87 17.73
CA CYS A 12 -6.19 0.17 16.74
C CYS A 12 -5.36 1.43 17.04
N ILE A 13 -5.30 1.87 18.31
CA ILE A 13 -4.45 3.01 18.71
C ILE A 13 -2.97 2.70 18.44
N VAL A 14 -2.50 1.53 18.84
CA VAL A 14 -1.13 1.09 18.57
C VAL A 14 -0.85 1.05 17.07
N SER A 15 -1.79 0.51 16.28
CA SER A 15 -1.69 0.48 14.81
C SER A 15 -1.59 1.87 14.21
N ILE A 16 -2.41 2.83 14.66
CA ILE A 16 -2.37 4.22 14.19
C ILE A 16 -1.00 4.84 14.48
N VAL A 17 -0.51 4.71 15.72
CA VAL A 17 0.79 5.27 16.11
C VAL A 17 1.92 4.64 15.27
N ALA A 18 1.91 3.31 15.11
CA ALA A 18 2.89 2.60 14.29
C ALA A 18 2.86 3.07 12.83
N CYS A 19 1.68 3.12 12.20
CA CYS A 19 1.53 3.55 10.81
C CYS A 19 1.93 5.02 10.61
N LEU A 20 1.65 5.91 11.56
CA LEU A 20 2.10 7.31 11.50
C LEU A 20 3.63 7.39 11.60
N MET A 21 4.23 6.67 12.54
CA MET A 21 5.68 6.63 12.69
C MET A 21 6.35 6.08 11.43
N ASP A 22 5.87 4.96 10.90
CA ASP A 22 6.35 4.34 9.67
C ASP A 22 6.19 5.28 8.46
N SER A 23 5.05 5.96 8.35
CA SER A 23 4.81 6.99 7.33
C SER A 23 5.83 8.13 7.41
N ILE A 24 6.04 8.70 8.60
CA ILE A 24 6.98 9.82 8.80
C ILE A 24 8.39 9.37 8.48
N LEU A 25 8.81 8.19 8.94
CA LEU A 25 10.12 7.63 8.67
C LEU A 25 10.37 7.48 7.16
N LEU A 26 9.39 6.97 6.41
CA LEU A 26 9.49 6.83 4.96
C LEU A 26 9.47 8.17 4.24
N LEU A 27 8.63 9.12 4.66
CA LEU A 27 8.51 10.41 3.96
C LEU A 27 9.70 11.35 4.22
N ASP A 28 10.21 11.38 5.44
CA ASP A 28 11.26 12.33 5.83
C ASP A 28 12.68 11.80 5.51
N MET A 29 13.02 10.56 5.89
CA MET A 29 14.39 9.96 5.83
C MET A 29 15.53 10.99 5.70
N HIS A 30 15.65 11.90 6.68
CA HIS A 30 16.54 13.06 6.58
C HIS A 30 17.98 12.71 6.20
N ARG A 31 18.53 11.65 6.78
CA ARG A 31 19.91 11.17 6.51
C ARG A 31 20.11 10.76 5.06
N PHE A 32 19.14 10.08 4.45
CA PHE A 32 19.21 9.65 3.05
C PHE A 32 19.05 10.82 2.09
N ASN A 33 18.15 11.77 2.40
CA ASN A 33 17.98 12.97 1.59
C ASN A 33 19.26 13.84 1.59
N LYS A 34 19.97 13.91 2.72
CA LYS A 34 21.28 14.57 2.82
C LYS A 34 22.32 13.86 1.94
N GLU A 35 22.39 12.53 2.01
CA GLU A 35 23.35 11.73 1.21
C GLU A 35 23.07 11.82 -0.31
N ILE A 36 21.81 11.95 -0.73
CA ILE A 36 21.46 12.16 -2.15
C ILE A 36 21.84 13.55 -2.65
N SER A 37 21.74 14.58 -1.80
CA SER A 37 21.99 15.97 -2.21
C SER A 37 23.37 16.14 -2.86
N ASP A 38 24.33 15.32 -2.43
CA ASP A 38 25.72 15.38 -2.86
C ASP A 38 26.05 14.42 -4.03
N ARG A 39 25.08 13.64 -4.53
CA ARG A 39 25.29 12.65 -5.61
C ARG A 39 24.80 13.13 -6.98
N LEU A 40 25.55 12.75 -8.02
CA LEU A 40 25.24 13.03 -9.42
C LEU A 40 24.00 12.27 -9.93
N TYR A 41 23.83 11.02 -9.52
CA TYR A 41 22.68 10.17 -9.88
C TYR A 41 21.70 10.02 -8.71
N LYS A 42 20.43 10.33 -8.95
CA LYS A 42 19.36 10.25 -7.95
C LYS A 42 18.57 8.95 -8.12
N PRO A 43 18.32 8.17 -7.06
CA PRO A 43 17.56 6.91 -7.14
C PRO A 43 16.05 7.18 -7.26
N VAL A 44 15.62 7.61 -8.44
CA VAL A 44 14.23 8.08 -8.70
C VAL A 44 13.22 6.97 -8.43
N ARG A 45 13.56 5.71 -8.79
CA ARG A 45 12.75 4.51 -8.54
C ARG A 45 12.41 4.34 -7.07
N TYR A 46 13.44 4.42 -6.22
CA TYR A 46 13.29 4.26 -4.77
C TYR A 46 12.54 5.42 -4.13
N ILE A 47 12.87 6.66 -4.48
CA ILE A 47 12.19 7.86 -3.93
C ILE A 47 10.69 7.79 -4.21
N SER A 48 10.32 7.42 -5.44
CA SER A 48 8.91 7.29 -5.84
C SER A 48 8.20 6.18 -5.07
N ALA A 49 8.83 5.00 -4.96
CA ALA A 49 8.29 3.87 -4.19
C ALA A 49 8.04 4.24 -2.72
N ARG A 50 9.03 4.88 -2.11
CA ARG A 50 9.02 5.30 -0.70
C ARG A 50 7.89 6.29 -0.42
N ILE A 51 7.71 7.29 -1.29
CA ILE A 51 6.62 8.28 -1.13
C ILE A 51 5.25 7.61 -1.23
N ALA A 52 5.06 6.71 -2.21
CA ALA A 52 3.79 6.00 -2.36
C ALA A 52 3.44 5.15 -1.13
N LEU A 53 4.43 4.46 -0.54
CA LEU A 53 4.26 3.71 0.71
C LEU A 53 3.99 4.60 1.92
N GLY A 54 4.74 5.69 2.07
CA GLY A 54 4.50 6.64 3.16
C GLY A 54 3.08 7.21 3.11
N LEU A 55 2.60 7.58 1.92
CA LEU A 55 1.21 8.01 1.74
C LEU A 55 0.20 6.90 2.04
N ALA A 56 0.50 5.65 1.69
CA ALA A 56 -0.35 4.51 2.06
C ALA A 56 -0.48 4.41 3.58
N PHE A 57 0.64 4.45 4.31
CA PHE A 57 0.62 4.35 5.77
C PHE A 57 -0.08 5.53 6.44
N LEU A 58 0.04 6.73 5.87
CA LEU A 58 -0.72 7.89 6.33
C LEU A 58 -2.23 7.70 6.16
N ILE A 59 -2.67 7.21 5.00
CA ILE A 59 -4.09 6.99 4.70
C ILE A 59 -4.69 5.98 5.68
N ILE A 60 -4.02 4.87 5.95
CA ILE A 60 -4.56 3.88 6.88
C ILE A 60 -4.61 4.41 8.31
N ALA A 61 -3.61 5.17 8.75
CA ALA A 61 -3.59 5.75 10.08
C ALA A 61 -4.73 6.75 10.29
N LEU A 62 -4.89 7.70 9.37
CA LEU A 62 -5.95 8.71 9.44
C LEU A 62 -7.35 8.08 9.44
N MET A 63 -7.54 7.05 8.63
CA MET A 63 -8.86 6.42 8.49
C MET A 63 -9.15 5.46 9.65
N THR A 64 -8.15 4.74 10.17
CA THR A 64 -8.30 3.94 11.40
C THR A 64 -8.63 4.85 12.58
N ALA A 65 -8.01 6.04 12.66
CA ALA A 65 -8.37 7.05 13.65
C ALA A 65 -9.82 7.54 13.45
N GLY A 66 -10.23 7.83 12.21
CA GLY A 66 -11.60 8.22 11.89
C GLY A 66 -12.65 7.18 12.30
N LEU A 67 -12.36 5.89 12.11
CA LEU A 67 -13.21 4.79 12.56
C LEU A 67 -13.31 4.72 14.08
N LEU A 68 -12.21 4.94 14.80
CA LEU A 68 -12.21 5.01 16.28
C LEU A 68 -13.07 6.17 16.79
N PHE A 69 -12.91 7.38 16.23
CA PHE A 69 -13.68 8.55 16.65
C PHE A 69 -15.17 8.45 16.33
N LYS A 70 -15.55 7.69 15.30
CA LYS A 70 -16.95 7.44 14.96
C LYS A 70 -17.59 6.32 15.80
N GLY A 71 -16.78 5.42 16.36
CA GLY A 71 -17.19 4.23 17.12
C GLY A 71 -17.47 4.45 18.61
N THR A 72 -17.20 5.65 19.17
CA THR A 72 -17.38 5.96 20.60
C THR A 72 -18.84 6.13 21.05
N GLY A 73 -19.84 5.84 20.19
CA GLY A 73 -21.25 6.13 20.43
C GLY A 73 -22.20 4.95 20.69
N GLY A 74 -21.74 3.70 20.73
CA GLY A 74 -22.64 2.58 21.04
C GLY A 74 -22.00 1.21 20.84
N GLY A 75 -21.85 0.46 21.93
CA GLY A 75 -21.14 -0.82 22.06
C GLY A 75 -21.74 -2.01 21.30
N GLN A 76 -21.92 -1.89 20.00
CA GLN A 76 -22.07 -3.02 19.09
C GLN A 76 -20.92 -3.02 18.09
N PRO A 77 -20.38 -4.20 17.71
CA PRO A 77 -19.49 -4.31 16.57
C PRO A 77 -20.29 -3.77 15.38
N PRO A 78 -19.81 -2.70 14.72
CA PRO A 78 -20.65 -1.97 13.79
C PRO A 78 -21.12 -2.93 12.71
N GLN A 79 -22.42 -3.18 12.61
CA GLN A 79 -23.07 -3.89 11.48
C GLN A 79 -22.84 -3.20 10.11
N LYS A 80 -21.87 -2.28 10.02
CA LYS A 80 -21.49 -1.41 8.92
C LYS A 80 -20.06 -1.71 8.43
N PHE A 81 -19.61 -2.96 8.45
CA PHE A 81 -18.27 -3.31 7.94
C PHE A 81 -18.17 -3.17 6.42
N PHE A 82 -19.28 -3.38 5.71
CA PHE A 82 -19.44 -3.05 4.30
C PHE A 82 -19.69 -1.54 4.09
N SER A 83 -18.70 -0.74 4.47
CA SER A 83 -18.72 0.72 4.36
C SER A 83 -17.90 1.16 3.17
N ILE A 84 -18.42 2.16 2.44
CA ILE A 84 -17.68 2.85 1.37
C ILE A 84 -16.31 3.31 1.85
N GLY A 85 -16.19 3.75 3.11
CA GLY A 85 -14.93 4.22 3.69
C GLY A 85 -13.88 3.11 3.74
N ASN A 86 -14.26 1.90 4.15
CA ASN A 86 -13.35 0.76 4.20
C ASN A 86 -12.89 0.36 2.78
N LEU A 87 -13.82 0.38 1.81
CA LEU A 87 -13.50 0.07 0.41
C LEU A 87 -12.52 1.07 -0.20
N VAL A 88 -12.71 2.36 0.07
CA VAL A 88 -11.76 3.41 -0.34
C VAL A 88 -10.38 3.14 0.24
N ILE A 89 -10.29 2.77 1.52
CA ILE A 89 -9.01 2.47 2.18
C ILE A 89 -8.35 1.27 1.51
N SER A 90 -9.02 0.11 1.48
CA SER A 90 -8.44 -1.13 0.95
C SER A 90 -8.01 -0.99 -0.51
N SER A 91 -8.83 -0.32 -1.32
CA SER A 91 -8.53 -0.03 -2.74
C SER A 91 -7.35 0.95 -2.89
N SER A 92 -7.31 2.03 -2.11
CA SER A 92 -6.20 3.00 -2.15
C SER A 92 -4.89 2.38 -1.67
N GLN A 93 -4.93 1.54 -0.64
CA GLN A 93 -3.77 0.76 -0.17
C GLN A 93 -3.23 -0.14 -1.28
N ALA A 94 -4.10 -0.96 -1.89
CA ALA A 94 -3.70 -1.86 -2.96
C ALA A 94 -3.07 -1.11 -4.14
N LEU A 95 -3.64 0.03 -4.52
CA LEU A 95 -3.09 0.91 -5.55
C LEU A 95 -1.70 1.42 -5.18
N LEU A 96 -1.54 2.03 -4.00
CA LEU A 96 -0.28 2.63 -3.58
C LEU A 96 0.84 1.59 -3.38
N PHE A 97 0.52 0.41 -2.84
CA PHE A 97 1.47 -0.70 -2.72
C PHE A 97 1.90 -1.26 -4.08
N THR A 98 0.95 -1.36 -5.01
CA THR A 98 1.23 -1.80 -6.39
C THR A 98 2.13 -0.80 -7.09
N ILE A 99 1.79 0.50 -7.01
CA ILE A 99 2.62 1.58 -7.55
C ILE A 99 4.02 1.53 -6.95
N ALA A 100 4.13 1.42 -5.62
CA ALA A 100 5.43 1.39 -4.96
C ALA A 100 6.29 0.22 -5.42
N SER A 101 5.69 -0.96 -5.56
CA SER A 101 6.38 -2.16 -6.02
C SER A 101 6.79 -2.06 -7.50
N LEU A 102 5.94 -1.50 -8.35
CA LEU A 102 6.24 -1.24 -9.76
C LEU A 102 7.31 -0.15 -9.95
N ALA A 103 7.31 0.87 -9.10
CA ALA A 103 8.30 1.96 -9.14
C ALA A 103 9.73 1.44 -9.02
N LEU A 104 9.92 0.36 -8.24
CA LEU A 104 11.22 -0.29 -8.04
C LEU A 104 11.75 -0.98 -9.30
N PHE A 105 10.87 -1.37 -10.23
CA PHE A 105 11.27 -1.96 -11.51
C PHE A 105 11.34 -0.91 -12.62
N ASN A 106 10.36 0.00 -12.66
CA ASN A 106 10.25 1.01 -13.70
C ASN A 106 9.62 2.29 -13.15
N SER A 107 10.46 3.32 -12.94
CA SER A 107 10.03 4.63 -12.45
C SER A 107 9.10 5.36 -13.43
N LYS A 108 9.15 5.05 -14.74
CA LYS A 108 8.29 5.69 -15.76
C LYS A 108 6.82 5.30 -15.59
N LEU A 109 6.54 4.15 -14.97
CA LEU A 109 5.18 3.71 -14.63
C LEU A 109 4.59 4.52 -13.47
N VAL A 110 5.40 5.23 -12.69
CA VAL A 110 4.92 6.09 -11.60
C VAL A 110 4.88 7.55 -12.01
N ARG A 111 4.38 7.80 -13.22
CA ARG A 111 4.05 9.14 -13.64
C ARG A 111 2.80 9.59 -12.89
N LYS A 112 2.82 10.80 -12.31
CA LYS A 112 1.69 11.37 -11.55
C LYS A 112 0.35 11.28 -12.30
N SER A 113 0.39 11.41 -13.63
CA SER A 113 -0.79 11.27 -14.49
C SER A 113 -1.37 9.85 -14.51
N LEU A 114 -0.53 8.81 -14.52
CA LEU A 114 -1.00 7.42 -14.53
C LEU A 114 -1.57 7.02 -13.17
N VAL A 115 -0.92 7.49 -12.09
CA VAL A 115 -1.43 7.30 -10.72
C VAL A 115 -2.80 7.97 -10.55
N ALA A 116 -2.98 9.19 -11.06
CA ALA A 116 -4.26 9.89 -11.03
C ALA A 116 -5.37 9.13 -11.78
N VAL A 117 -5.05 8.51 -12.92
CA VAL A 117 -6.00 7.67 -13.69
C VAL A 117 -6.46 6.47 -12.86
N HIS A 118 -5.59 5.83 -12.09
CA HIS A 118 -5.99 4.70 -11.24
C HIS A 118 -6.75 5.13 -9.97
N PHE A 119 -6.58 6.38 -9.50
CA PHE A 119 -7.40 6.96 -8.44
C PHE A 119 -8.78 7.40 -8.90
N ALA A 120 -8.95 7.75 -10.18
CA ALA A 120 -10.21 8.25 -10.71
C ALA A 120 -11.41 7.31 -10.49
N PRO A 121 -11.31 5.97 -10.71
CA PRO A 121 -12.39 5.04 -10.38
C PRO A 121 -12.78 5.04 -8.91
N ILE A 122 -11.80 5.13 -8.00
CA ILE A 122 -12.05 5.20 -6.54
C ILE A 122 -12.86 6.45 -6.22
N MET A 123 -12.45 7.61 -6.74
CA MET A 123 -13.15 8.87 -6.54
C MET A 123 -14.55 8.88 -7.16
N LEU A 124 -14.72 8.21 -8.31
CA LEU A 124 -16.02 8.06 -8.96
C LEU A 124 -17.00 7.28 -8.07
N PHE A 125 -16.59 6.14 -7.50
CA PHE A 125 -17.44 5.38 -6.56
C PHE A 125 -17.82 6.19 -5.33
N VAL A 126 -16.87 6.95 -4.78
CA VAL A 126 -17.12 7.84 -3.64
C VAL A 126 -18.15 8.92 -4.00
N LEU A 127 -17.98 9.57 -5.15
CA LEU A 127 -18.86 10.63 -5.61
C LEU A 127 -20.28 10.11 -5.87
N ILE A 128 -20.43 8.95 -6.52
CA ILE A 128 -21.72 8.30 -6.73
C ILE A 128 -22.37 7.96 -5.39
N TYR A 129 -21.62 7.40 -4.44
CA TYR A 129 -22.15 7.08 -3.11
C TYR A 129 -22.68 8.33 -2.40
N PHE A 130 -21.96 9.46 -2.47
CA PHE A 130 -22.39 10.71 -1.84
C PHE A 130 -23.63 11.32 -2.52
N ILE A 131 -23.75 11.23 -3.85
CA ILE A 131 -24.95 11.68 -4.58
C ILE A 131 -26.21 10.94 -4.07
N PHE A 132 -26.09 9.63 -3.83
CA PHE A 132 -27.21 8.79 -3.42
C PHE A 132 -27.24 8.50 -1.92
N ILE A 133 -26.65 9.35 -1.09
CA ILE A 133 -26.53 9.10 0.36
C ILE A 133 -27.89 8.97 1.05
N GLU A 134 -28.92 9.65 0.54
CA GLU A 134 -30.30 9.58 1.05
C GLU A 134 -31.04 8.31 0.61
N HIS A 135 -30.48 7.54 -0.34
CA HIS A 135 -31.07 6.32 -0.89
C HIS A 135 -30.26 5.08 -0.44
N PRO A 136 -30.61 4.45 0.70
CA PRO A 136 -29.81 3.38 1.28
C PRO A 136 -29.67 2.14 0.39
N GLU A 137 -30.68 1.81 -0.41
CA GLU A 137 -30.63 0.69 -1.36
C GLU A 137 -29.58 0.93 -2.45
N VAL A 138 -29.54 2.15 -3.00
CA VAL A 138 -28.56 2.54 -4.02
C VAL A 138 -27.16 2.59 -3.42
N GLY A 139 -27.01 3.12 -2.21
CA GLY A 139 -25.74 3.11 -1.48
C GLY A 139 -25.16 1.71 -1.31
N ASN A 140 -26.00 0.72 -0.97
CA ASN A 140 -25.57 -0.68 -0.85
C ASN A 140 -25.12 -1.26 -2.20
N VAL A 141 -25.87 -1.01 -3.28
CA VAL A 141 -25.50 -1.44 -4.64
C VAL A 141 -24.15 -0.84 -5.05
N VAL A 142 -23.92 0.45 -4.79
CA VAL A 142 -22.65 1.12 -5.06
C VAL A 142 -21.50 0.45 -4.31
N CYS A 143 -21.69 0.11 -3.04
CA CYS A 143 -20.69 -0.62 -2.26
C CYS A 143 -20.41 -2.02 -2.83
N TYR A 144 -21.42 -2.76 -3.31
CA TYR A 144 -21.22 -4.08 -3.96
C TYR A 144 -20.47 -3.97 -5.28
N CYS A 145 -20.80 -2.98 -6.10
CA CYS A 145 -20.07 -2.68 -7.32
C CYS A 145 -18.61 -2.30 -7.01
N PHE A 146 -18.38 -1.50 -5.97
CA PHE A 146 -17.02 -1.10 -5.59
C PHE A 146 -16.22 -2.26 -4.98
N PHE A 147 -16.84 -3.13 -4.18
CA PHE A 147 -16.21 -4.36 -3.71
C PHE A 147 -15.80 -5.26 -4.88
N THR A 148 -16.68 -5.42 -5.87
CA THR A 148 -16.37 -6.19 -7.09
C THR A 148 -15.23 -5.55 -7.87
N PHE A 149 -15.25 -4.22 -8.03
CA PHE A 149 -14.14 -3.47 -8.61
C PHE A 149 -12.84 -3.73 -7.85
N TYR A 150 -12.84 -3.72 -6.52
CA TYR A 150 -11.66 -3.96 -5.70
C TYR A 150 -11.08 -5.38 -5.93
N VAL A 151 -11.93 -6.39 -6.07
CA VAL A 151 -11.49 -7.75 -6.44
C VAL A 151 -10.81 -7.74 -7.81
N VAL A 152 -11.44 -7.15 -8.82
CA VAL A 152 -10.87 -7.03 -10.17
C VAL A 152 -9.55 -6.25 -10.14
N GLN A 153 -9.50 -5.19 -9.36
CA GLN A 153 -8.32 -4.35 -9.17
C GLN A 153 -7.12 -5.16 -8.64
N LEU A 154 -7.32 -6.01 -7.61
CA LEU A 154 -6.26 -6.88 -7.10
C LEU A 154 -5.73 -7.86 -8.16
N VAL A 155 -6.62 -8.44 -8.97
CA VAL A 155 -6.24 -9.36 -10.06
C VAL A 155 -5.42 -8.62 -11.11
N VAL A 156 -5.91 -7.47 -11.59
CA VAL A 156 -5.25 -6.66 -12.62
C VAL A 156 -3.87 -6.20 -12.14
N TYR A 157 -3.75 -5.73 -10.90
CA TYR A 157 -2.48 -5.31 -10.32
C TYR A 157 -1.49 -6.46 -10.16
N THR A 158 -1.97 -7.64 -9.79
CA THR A 158 -1.14 -8.85 -9.72
C THR A 158 -0.58 -9.21 -11.10
N ILE A 159 -1.41 -9.21 -12.13
CA ILE A 159 -1.00 -9.49 -13.51
C ILE A 159 0.02 -8.45 -13.99
N ALA A 160 -0.27 -7.16 -13.80
CA ALA A 160 0.61 -6.07 -14.19
C ALA A 160 1.99 -6.18 -13.51
N PHE A 161 2.02 -6.51 -12.22
CA PHE A 161 3.27 -6.71 -11.48
C PHE A 161 4.12 -7.84 -12.05
N PHE A 162 3.54 -9.01 -12.31
CA PHE A 162 4.30 -10.14 -12.85
C PHE A 162 4.78 -9.90 -14.29
N PHE A 163 3.97 -9.19 -15.09
CA PHE A 163 4.37 -8.81 -16.45
C PHE A 163 5.58 -7.86 -16.44
N GLU A 164 5.52 -6.78 -15.67
CA GLU A 164 6.63 -5.82 -15.55
C GLU A 164 7.87 -6.45 -14.92
N ARG A 165 7.69 -7.29 -13.90
CA ARG A 165 8.80 -8.05 -13.32
C ARG A 165 9.48 -8.95 -14.35
N LYS A 166 8.71 -9.63 -15.20
CA LYS A 166 9.26 -10.49 -16.26
C LYS A 166 10.08 -9.66 -17.23
N LYS A 167 9.57 -8.49 -17.64
CA LYS A 167 10.28 -7.55 -18.51
C LYS A 167 11.57 -7.06 -17.86
N TYR A 168 11.50 -6.59 -16.61
CA TYR A 168 12.66 -6.13 -15.83
C TYR A 168 13.75 -7.22 -15.71
N ILE A 169 13.38 -8.44 -15.33
CA ILE A 169 14.33 -9.56 -15.22
C ILE A 169 14.96 -9.89 -16.58
N ASN A 170 14.19 -9.82 -17.67
CA ASN A 170 14.70 -10.07 -19.00
C ASN A 170 15.74 -9.01 -19.41
N THR A 171 15.46 -7.73 -19.18
CA THR A 171 16.40 -6.64 -19.46
C THR A 171 17.67 -6.77 -18.61
N LEU A 172 17.54 -7.07 -17.31
CA LEU A 172 18.70 -7.33 -16.43
C LEU A 172 19.56 -8.50 -16.93
N ARG A 173 18.95 -9.54 -17.49
CA ARG A 173 19.68 -10.70 -18.00
C ARG A 173 20.50 -10.39 -19.24
N ILE A 174 20.05 -9.42 -20.04
CA ILE A 174 20.71 -9.02 -21.29
C ILE A 174 21.84 -8.03 -21.01
N ASN A 175 21.61 -7.06 -20.11
CA ASN A 175 22.50 -5.91 -19.95
C ASN A 175 23.50 -6.05 -18.80
N CYS A 176 23.24 -6.89 -17.79
CA CYS A 176 24.09 -6.96 -16.59
C CYS A 176 24.98 -8.20 -16.53
N THR A 177 26.14 -8.07 -15.89
CA THR A 177 27.01 -9.20 -15.54
C THR A 177 26.34 -10.12 -14.51
N PRO A 178 26.82 -11.37 -14.32
CA PRO A 178 26.25 -12.30 -13.34
C PRO A 178 26.23 -11.77 -11.90
N GLN A 179 27.21 -10.94 -11.51
CA GLN A 179 27.30 -10.34 -10.18
C GLN A 179 26.28 -9.21 -10.00
N GLU A 180 26.18 -8.30 -10.96
CA GLU A 180 25.19 -7.21 -10.99
C GLU A 180 23.77 -7.77 -11.07
N TYR A 181 23.55 -8.81 -11.86
CA TYR A 181 22.25 -9.51 -11.94
C TYR A 181 21.81 -10.03 -10.57
N ALA A 182 22.72 -10.62 -9.79
CA ALA A 182 22.40 -11.12 -8.46
C ALA A 182 21.98 -9.99 -7.51
N GLN A 183 22.61 -8.82 -7.61
CA GLN A 183 22.28 -7.63 -6.81
C GLN A 183 20.95 -7.00 -7.25
N CYS A 184 20.74 -6.76 -8.55
CA CYS A 184 19.60 -6.06 -9.14
C CYS A 184 18.30 -6.89 -9.18
N ARG A 185 18.38 -8.23 -9.31
CA ARG A 185 17.18 -9.11 -9.37
C ARG A 185 16.23 -8.94 -8.17
N ASN A 186 16.77 -8.51 -7.03
CA ASN A 186 16.08 -8.16 -5.79
C ASN A 186 14.76 -8.92 -5.54
N ARG A 187 14.86 -10.20 -5.16
CA ARG A 187 13.70 -11.07 -4.89
C ARG A 187 12.77 -10.54 -3.79
N GLY A 188 13.27 -9.68 -2.89
CA GLY A 188 12.51 -9.12 -1.78
C GLY A 188 11.26 -8.33 -2.22
N VAL A 189 11.34 -7.60 -3.33
CA VAL A 189 10.19 -6.83 -3.86
C VAL A 189 9.02 -7.74 -4.21
N THR A 190 9.30 -8.93 -4.74
CA THR A 190 8.25 -9.92 -5.06
C THR A 190 7.61 -10.46 -3.80
N VAL A 191 8.40 -10.76 -2.77
CA VAL A 191 7.88 -11.24 -1.50
C VAL A 191 6.97 -10.19 -0.88
N ILE A 192 7.41 -8.92 -0.85
CA ILE A 192 6.61 -7.81 -0.33
C ILE A 192 5.32 -7.63 -1.10
N PHE A 193 5.38 -7.66 -2.44
CA PHE A 193 4.18 -7.53 -3.27
C PHE A 193 3.20 -8.67 -3.02
N ILE A 194 3.66 -9.92 -3.00
CA ILE A 194 2.78 -11.07 -2.74
C ILE A 194 2.15 -10.95 -1.34
N THR A 195 2.93 -10.60 -0.32
CA THR A 195 2.41 -10.40 1.03
C THR A 195 1.42 -9.23 1.09
N ALA A 196 1.65 -8.14 0.34
CA ALA A 196 0.70 -7.03 0.22
C ALA A 196 -0.62 -7.48 -0.42
N VAL A 197 -0.57 -8.32 -1.46
CA VAL A 197 -1.77 -8.91 -2.08
C VAL A 197 -2.49 -9.80 -1.07
N LEU A 198 -1.77 -10.62 -0.29
CA LEU A 198 -2.39 -11.44 0.77
C LEU A 198 -3.08 -10.57 1.84
N VAL A 199 -2.49 -9.44 2.23
CA VAL A 199 -3.13 -8.47 3.12
C VAL A 199 -4.37 -7.85 2.46
N GLY A 200 -4.33 -7.55 1.16
CA GLY A 200 -5.50 -7.09 0.40
C GLY A 200 -6.63 -8.13 0.33
N VAL A 201 -6.29 -9.41 0.16
CA VAL A 201 -7.26 -10.52 0.22
C VAL A 201 -7.79 -10.71 1.64
N ALA A 202 -6.95 -10.57 2.67
CA ALA A 202 -7.41 -10.58 4.06
C ALA A 202 -8.33 -9.39 4.35
N ALA A 203 -8.11 -8.23 3.73
CA ALA A 203 -9.02 -7.09 3.82
C ALA A 203 -10.38 -7.42 3.20
N LEU A 204 -10.43 -8.11 2.06
CA LEU A 204 -11.69 -8.62 1.47
C LEU A 204 -12.43 -9.56 2.44
N ALA A 205 -11.70 -10.46 3.11
CA ALA A 205 -12.28 -11.36 4.10
C ALA A 205 -12.79 -10.60 5.34
N SER A 206 -12.12 -9.52 5.73
CA SER A 206 -12.47 -8.74 6.94
C SER A 206 -13.85 -8.09 6.87
N TYR A 207 -14.40 -7.88 5.67
CA TYR A 207 -15.77 -7.39 5.50
C TYR A 207 -16.83 -8.36 6.04
N PHE A 208 -16.47 -9.64 6.20
CA PHE A 208 -17.34 -10.69 6.72
C PHE A 208 -17.06 -11.02 8.19
N PHE A 209 -16.10 -10.34 8.84
CA PHE A 209 -15.81 -10.57 10.25
C PHE A 209 -16.91 -9.97 11.12
N THR A 210 -17.33 -10.75 12.11
CA THR A 210 -18.42 -10.38 13.03
C THR A 210 -17.95 -10.24 14.47
N GLN A 211 -16.71 -10.66 14.77
CA GLN A 211 -16.16 -10.72 16.12
C GLN A 211 -14.93 -9.82 16.28
N TYR A 212 -14.80 -9.17 17.44
CA TYR A 212 -13.70 -8.23 17.72
C TYR A 212 -12.32 -8.89 17.68
N TRP A 213 -12.20 -10.15 18.09
CA TRP A 213 -10.90 -10.85 18.02
C TRP A 213 -10.42 -11.06 16.57
N GLN A 214 -11.33 -11.30 15.61
CA GLN A 214 -10.99 -11.47 14.18
C GLN A 214 -10.43 -10.16 13.61
N LEU A 215 -11.07 -9.05 13.95
CA LEU A 215 -10.65 -7.70 13.56
C LEU A 215 -9.33 -7.32 14.23
N SER A 216 -9.18 -7.64 15.52
CA SER A 216 -7.95 -7.40 16.27
C SER A 216 -6.76 -8.13 15.65
N LEU A 217 -6.96 -9.40 15.28
CA LEU A 217 -5.96 -10.20 14.60
C LEU A 217 -5.61 -9.62 13.22
N PHE A 218 -6.61 -9.20 12.45
CA PHE A 218 -6.39 -8.57 11.15
C PHE A 218 -5.61 -7.26 11.27
N VAL A 219 -6.00 -6.40 12.21
CA VAL A 219 -5.29 -5.13 12.48
C VAL A 219 -3.84 -5.38 12.83
N LEU A 220 -3.61 -6.24 13.82
CA LEU A 220 -2.25 -6.60 14.25
C LEU A 220 -1.42 -7.19 13.09
N SER A 221 -2.04 -8.03 12.25
CA SER A 221 -1.36 -8.66 11.11
C SER A 221 -0.91 -7.64 10.08
N TYR A 222 -1.77 -6.70 9.66
CA TYR A 222 -1.36 -5.68 8.70
C TYR A 222 -0.37 -4.68 9.30
N THR A 223 -0.48 -4.35 10.60
CA THR A 223 0.46 -3.45 11.27
C THR A 223 1.87 -4.04 11.26
N LEU A 224 2.02 -5.32 11.64
CA LEU A 224 3.30 -6.01 11.59
C LEU A 224 3.85 -6.09 10.17
N PHE A 225 2.99 -6.36 9.19
CA PHE A 225 3.39 -6.35 7.79
C PHE A 225 3.92 -4.98 7.35
N TYR A 226 3.22 -3.89 7.68
CA TYR A 226 3.63 -2.54 7.30
C TYR A 226 4.96 -2.14 7.92
N SER A 227 5.16 -2.40 9.21
CA SER A 227 6.44 -2.13 9.86
C SER A 227 7.57 -2.98 9.28
N ALA A 228 7.32 -4.24 8.91
CA ALA A 228 8.30 -5.07 8.21
C ALA A 228 8.66 -4.50 6.82
N VAL A 229 7.69 -3.97 6.08
CA VAL A 229 7.92 -3.27 4.81
C VAL A 229 8.75 -2.01 5.03
N THR A 230 8.47 -1.22 6.08
CA THR A 230 9.28 -0.05 6.43
C THR A 230 10.74 -0.43 6.62
N VAL A 231 11.02 -1.44 7.46
CA VAL A 231 12.38 -1.89 7.75
C VAL A 231 13.08 -2.34 6.46
N TYR A 232 12.39 -3.10 5.60
CA TYR A 232 12.95 -3.50 4.31
C TYR A 232 13.30 -2.30 3.44
N PHE A 233 12.42 -1.30 3.34
CA PHE A 233 12.68 -0.11 2.53
C PHE A 233 13.84 0.71 3.08
N LEU A 234 13.95 0.86 4.41
CA LEU A 234 15.06 1.55 5.05
C LEU A 234 16.41 0.86 4.76
N ASP A 235 16.47 -0.47 4.82
CA ASP A 235 17.68 -1.23 4.47
C ASP A 235 17.98 -1.16 2.96
N TYR A 236 16.93 -1.22 2.14
CA TYR A 236 17.03 -1.13 0.70
C TYR A 236 17.52 0.24 0.21
N ALA A 237 17.46 1.30 1.02
CA ALA A 237 17.92 2.64 0.66
C ALA A 237 19.38 2.62 0.15
N LYS A 238 20.30 1.95 0.85
CA LYS A 238 21.71 1.85 0.44
C LYS A 238 21.86 1.07 -0.85
N LYS A 239 21.20 -0.09 -0.92
CA LYS A 239 21.19 -0.96 -2.10
C LYS A 239 20.61 -0.26 -3.34
N SER A 240 19.62 0.62 -3.15
CA SER A 240 19.01 1.37 -4.25
C SER A 240 19.98 2.34 -4.92
N LEU A 241 20.93 2.91 -4.17
CA LEU A 241 21.96 3.81 -4.70
C LEU A 241 22.93 3.05 -5.61
N GLU A 242 23.30 1.83 -5.22
CA GLU A 242 24.15 0.94 -6.02
C GLU A 242 23.44 0.52 -7.32
N ILE A 243 22.18 0.08 -7.22
CA ILE A 243 21.38 -0.36 -8.37
C ILE A 243 21.16 0.79 -9.36
N GLU A 244 20.85 2.00 -8.88
CA GLU A 244 20.65 3.14 -9.77
C GLU A 244 21.98 3.53 -10.47
N SER A 245 23.12 3.43 -9.78
CA SER A 245 24.42 3.72 -10.41
C SER A 245 24.78 2.74 -11.54
N ILE A 246 24.38 1.47 -11.42
CA ILE A 246 24.58 0.45 -12.46
C ILE A 246 23.61 0.65 -13.63
N THR A 247 22.37 1.05 -13.34
CA THR A 247 21.31 1.13 -14.36
C THR A 247 21.12 2.52 -14.98
N ALA A 248 21.86 3.53 -14.53
CA ALA A 248 21.75 4.92 -15.01
C ALA A 248 22.50 5.20 -16.33
N ASP A 249 23.54 4.44 -16.65
CA ASP A 249 24.36 4.65 -17.86
C ASP A 249 23.72 3.98 -19.11
N ASP A 250 22.89 2.97 -18.90
CA ASP A 250 22.12 2.28 -19.94
C ASP A 250 20.83 3.05 -20.24
N ARG A 251 20.87 3.88 -21.29
CA ARG A 251 19.74 4.66 -21.82
C ARG A 251 18.47 3.86 -22.19
N GLU A 252 18.46 2.55 -22.02
CA GLU A 252 17.35 1.66 -22.37
C GLU A 252 16.46 1.19 -21.20
N PHE A 253 16.75 1.53 -19.94
CA PHE A 253 15.86 1.21 -18.80
C PHE A 253 14.79 2.29 -18.55
#